data_AF-A0A820Q941-F1
#
_entry.id   AF-A0A820Q941-F1
#
_cell.length_a   1.000
_cell.length_b   1.000
_cell.length_c   1.000
_cell.angle_alpha   90.00
_cell.angle_beta   90.00
_cell.angle_gamma   90.00
#
_symmetry.space_group_name_H-M   'P 1'
#
loop_
_entity.id
_entity.type
_entity.pdbx_description
1 polymer ?
#
loop_
_entity_poly.entity_id
_entity_poly.type
_entity_poly.pdbx_seq_one_letter_code
_entity_poly.pdbx_strand_id
1 'polypeptide(L)'
;WEIYGIENIDEQTLRRAGYTYNIFLSEYFSTKAAHAGIMKIPAYILHGYNNQNSDEIDHTTLVKPAQAELVRHFRWLDKHEISIFDHLKPTSGFVMSTITVEVKKYLLELQRFLTQNNRVKIIKKKIHSLDELKNTADVIINCSGITSKYLVGDETVRPARGQ
;
A
#
# COMPACT_ATOMS: atom_id res chain seq x y z
N TRP A 1 -10.96 -13.37 7.04
CA TRP A 1 -10.70 -12.22 6.15
C TRP A 1 -9.24 -12.34 5.77
N GLU A 2 -8.96 -12.94 4.62
CA GLU A 2 -7.61 -12.94 4.06
C GLU A 2 -7.38 -11.57 3.43
N ILE A 3 -6.22 -10.98 3.66
CA ILE A 3 -5.92 -9.66 3.11
C ILE A 3 -5.76 -9.83 1.61
N TYR A 4 -6.77 -9.37 0.85
CA TYR A 4 -6.79 -9.44 -0.60
C TYR A 4 -5.46 -8.92 -1.19
N GLY A 5 -4.79 -9.76 -1.99
CA GLY A 5 -3.56 -9.41 -2.71
C GLY A 5 -2.23 -9.71 -2.00
N ILE A 6 -2.24 -10.36 -0.83
CA ILE A 6 -0.99 -10.75 -0.12
C ILE A 6 -0.58 -12.21 -0.36
N GLU A 7 -1.49 -13.06 -0.85
CA GLU A 7 -1.26 -14.51 -0.86
C GLU A 7 -0.31 -15.00 -1.97
N ASN A 8 -0.03 -14.16 -2.96
CA ASN A 8 0.90 -14.49 -4.05
C ASN A 8 1.60 -13.23 -4.53
N ILE A 9 2.34 -12.57 -3.63
CA ILE A 9 3.15 -11.42 -4.03
C ILE A 9 4.32 -11.92 -4.87
N ASP A 10 4.23 -11.70 -6.17
CA ASP A 10 5.32 -12.01 -7.08
C ASP A 10 6.54 -11.09 -6.84
N GLU A 11 7.69 -11.52 -7.35
CA GLU A 11 8.95 -10.80 -7.16
C GLU A 11 8.95 -9.38 -7.75
N GLN A 12 8.24 -9.16 -8.87
CA GLN A 12 8.10 -7.83 -9.46
C GLN A 12 7.29 -6.90 -8.55
N THR A 13 6.22 -7.41 -7.94
CA THR A 13 5.41 -6.66 -6.97
C THR A 13 6.23 -6.32 -5.73
N LEU A 14 7.01 -7.26 -5.18
CA LEU A 14 7.91 -6.98 -4.06
C LEU A 14 8.97 -5.92 -4.41
N ARG A 15 9.57 -6.00 -5.61
CA ARG A 15 10.54 -4.99 -6.07
C ARG A 15 9.91 -3.60 -6.15
N ARG A 16 8.71 -3.47 -6.72
CA ARG A 16 7.97 -2.19 -6.79
C ARG A 16 7.60 -1.67 -5.41
N ALA A 17 7.17 -2.55 -4.50
CA ALA A 17 6.88 -2.20 -3.13
C ALA A 17 8.12 -1.68 -2.40
N GLY A 18 9.27 -2.36 -2.54
CA GLY A 18 10.54 -1.94 -1.95
C GLY A 18 11.03 -0.59 -2.51
N TYR A 19 10.92 -0.39 -3.83
CA TYR A 19 11.24 0.89 -4.46
C TYR A 19 10.36 2.04 -3.93
N THR A 20 9.04 1.80 -3.85
CA THR A 20 8.07 2.78 -3.34
C THR A 20 8.30 3.08 -1.86
N TYR A 21 8.57 2.06 -1.04
CA TYR A 21 8.93 2.23 0.36
C TYR A 21 10.16 3.12 0.52
N ASN A 22 11.20 2.91 -0.28
CA ASN A 22 12.42 3.71 -0.23
C ASN A 22 12.18 5.17 -0.65
N ILE A 23 11.32 5.43 -1.64
CA ILE A 23 10.91 6.80 -1.99
C ILE A 23 10.28 7.46 -0.76
N PHE A 24 9.24 6.86 -0.19
CA PHE A 24 8.54 7.48 0.94
C PHE A 24 9.40 7.59 2.19
N LEU A 25 10.30 6.64 2.43
CA LEU A 25 11.28 6.73 3.52
C LEU A 25 12.25 7.89 3.29
N SER A 26 12.72 8.12 2.06
CA SER A 26 13.56 9.26 1.74
C SER A 26 12.82 10.60 1.90
N GLU A 27 11.56 10.65 1.47
CA GLU A 27 10.71 11.84 1.62
C GLU A 27 10.37 12.12 3.08
N TYR A 28 10.21 11.10 3.91
CA TYR A 28 10.02 11.24 5.36
C TYR A 28 11.19 12.00 6.02
N PHE A 29 12.43 11.78 5.56
CA PHE A 29 13.60 12.52 6.06
C PHE A 29 13.74 13.93 5.45
N SER A 30 12.93 14.27 4.46
CA SER A 30 12.97 15.58 3.83
C SER A 30 12.19 16.63 4.63
N THR A 31 12.46 17.91 4.36
CA THR A 31 11.69 19.04 4.92
C THR A 31 10.24 19.10 4.42
N LYS A 32 9.87 18.29 3.42
CA LYS A 32 8.53 18.26 2.82
C LYS A 32 7.61 17.24 3.48
N ALA A 33 8.12 16.33 4.31
CA ALA A 33 7.38 15.19 4.85
C ALA A 33 6.03 15.59 5.46
N ALA A 34 6.03 16.59 6.35
CA ALA A 34 4.83 17.06 7.04
C ALA A 34 3.79 17.64 6.06
N HIS A 35 4.23 18.40 5.05
CA HIS A 35 3.33 18.98 4.04
C HIS A 35 2.80 17.92 3.07
N ALA A 36 3.62 16.92 2.72
CA ALA A 36 3.25 15.81 1.87
C ALA A 36 2.35 14.77 2.59
N GLY A 37 2.14 14.92 3.90
CA GLY A 37 1.34 13.97 4.69
C GLY A 37 2.06 12.64 4.95
N ILE A 38 3.39 12.65 4.94
CA ILE A 38 4.23 11.46 5.09
C ILE A 38 4.67 11.34 6.54
N MET A 39 4.42 10.19 7.16
CA MET A 39 4.78 9.94 8.55
C MET A 39 5.27 8.51 8.73
N LYS A 40 6.30 8.33 9.56
CA LYS A 40 6.72 7.01 10.03
C LYS A 40 5.91 6.59 11.25
N ILE A 41 5.35 5.39 11.23
CA ILE A 41 4.57 4.83 12.32
C ILE A 41 5.03 3.41 12.67
N PRO A 42 4.99 3.01 13.96
CA PRO A 42 4.97 1.59 14.30
C PRO A 42 3.60 1.00 13.91
N ALA A 43 3.61 -0.18 13.30
CA ALA A 43 2.40 -0.94 12.97
C ALA A 43 2.46 -2.30 13.65
N TYR A 44 1.42 -2.61 14.43
CA TYR A 44 1.21 -3.91 15.06
C TYR A 44 0.21 -4.69 14.22
N ILE A 45 0.62 -5.84 13.70
CA ILE A 45 -0.24 -6.75 12.95
C ILE A 45 -0.48 -7.97 13.82
N LEU A 46 -1.74 -8.15 14.21
CA LEU A 46 -2.18 -9.21 15.11
C LEU A 46 -2.83 -10.33 14.29
N HIS A 47 -2.51 -11.58 14.65
CA HIS A 47 -3.14 -12.77 14.10
C HIS A 47 -3.93 -13.46 15.22
N GLY A 48 -5.17 -13.83 14.92
CA GLY A 48 -5.98 -14.67 15.80
C GLY A 48 -6.36 -15.93 15.03
N TYR A 49 -5.84 -17.09 15.45
CA TYR A 49 -6.29 -18.37 14.91
C TYR A 49 -7.39 -18.93 15.80
N ASN A 50 -8.64 -18.83 15.36
CA ASN A 50 -9.75 -19.56 15.99
C ASN A 50 -9.79 -20.98 15.43
N ASN A 51 -8.95 -21.88 15.95
CA ASN A 51 -9.28 -23.30 15.98
C ASN A 51 -9.21 -23.74 17.44
N GLN A 52 -10.34 -24.12 18.02
CA GLN A 52 -10.54 -24.43 19.44
C GLN A 52 -9.76 -25.67 19.96
N ASN A 53 -8.71 -26.15 19.29
CA ASN A 53 -8.12 -27.47 19.56
C ASN A 53 -6.57 -27.53 19.50
N SER A 54 -5.83 -26.48 19.83
CA SER A 54 -4.36 -26.61 19.96
C SER A 54 -3.79 -25.63 20.97
N ASP A 55 -3.49 -26.14 22.17
CA ASP A 55 -2.96 -25.40 23.32
C ASP A 55 -1.48 -24.98 23.20
N GLU A 56 -0.86 -25.07 22.03
CA GLU A 56 0.49 -24.57 21.81
C GLU A 56 0.62 -24.09 20.36
N ILE A 57 0.79 -22.77 20.18
CA ILE A 57 1.19 -22.21 18.89
C ILE A 57 2.69 -22.39 18.79
N ASP A 58 3.07 -23.39 18.01
CA ASP A 58 4.45 -23.59 17.61
C ASP A 58 4.90 -22.41 16.73
N HIS A 59 5.79 -21.56 17.27
CA HIS A 59 6.40 -20.45 16.54
C HIS A 59 7.13 -20.90 15.26
N THR A 60 7.38 -22.19 15.05
CA THR A 60 7.97 -22.72 13.81
C THR A 60 6.99 -22.75 12.61
N THR A 61 5.67 -22.59 12.83
CA THR A 61 4.66 -22.52 11.75
C THR A 61 4.36 -21.09 11.27
N LEU A 62 4.92 -20.07 11.92
CA LEU A 62 4.71 -18.68 11.53
C LEU A 62 5.57 -18.33 10.31
N VAL A 63 4.94 -18.33 9.13
CA VAL A 63 5.59 -17.91 7.89
C VAL A 63 5.86 -16.40 7.96
N LYS A 64 7.14 -16.02 7.87
CA LYS A 64 7.55 -14.61 7.79
C LYS A 64 6.89 -13.97 6.56
N PRO A 65 6.15 -12.85 6.72
CA PRO A 65 5.51 -12.20 5.58
C PRO A 65 6.54 -11.75 4.54
N ALA A 66 6.21 -11.83 3.24
CA ALA A 66 7.15 -11.49 2.17
C ALA A 66 7.69 -10.04 2.25
N GLN A 67 6.88 -9.09 2.71
CA GLN A 67 7.28 -7.70 2.91
C GLN A 67 8.16 -7.45 4.14
N ALA A 68 8.39 -8.45 5.00
CA ALA A 68 9.13 -8.27 6.24
C ALA A 68 10.60 -7.85 6.02
N GLU A 69 11.19 -8.22 4.89
CA GLU A 69 12.55 -7.79 4.50
C GLU A 69 12.60 -6.35 3.97
N LEU A 70 11.46 -5.79 3.56
CA LEU A 70 11.38 -4.43 3.00
C LEU A 70 11.29 -3.38 4.10
N VAL A 71 10.61 -3.71 5.20
CA VAL A 71 10.27 -2.78 6.27
C VAL A 71 11.32 -2.76 7.37
N ARG A 72 11.42 -1.64 8.10
CA ARG A 72 12.39 -1.47 9.19
C ARG A 72 11.86 -2.09 10.49
N HIS A 73 12.77 -2.59 11.33
CA HIS A 73 12.48 -3.09 12.68
C HIS A 73 11.39 -4.17 12.75
N PHE A 74 11.29 -5.03 11.72
CA PHE A 74 10.41 -6.19 11.79
C PHE A 74 10.84 -7.12 12.92
N ARG A 75 9.89 -7.51 13.78
CA ARG A 75 10.07 -8.59 14.75
C ARG A 75 8.72 -9.17 15.17
N TRP A 76 8.73 -10.41 15.63
CA TRP A 76 7.58 -11.02 16.29
C TRP A 76 7.32 -10.35 17.65
N LEU A 77 6.06 -10.32 18.05
CA LEU A 77 5.64 -9.85 19.36
C LEU A 77 5.91 -10.92 20.42
N ASP A 78 6.35 -10.50 21.60
CA ASP A 78 6.46 -11.40 22.75
C ASP A 78 5.12 -11.53 23.50
N LYS A 79 5.07 -12.44 24.49
CA LYS A 79 3.85 -12.70 25.28
C LYS A 79 3.37 -11.46 26.04
N HIS A 80 4.27 -10.59 26.49
CA HIS A 80 3.92 -9.37 27.20
C HIS A 80 3.28 -8.35 26.25
N GLU A 81 3.85 -8.15 25.06
CA GLU A 81 3.30 -7.26 24.05
C GLU A 81 1.95 -7.75 23.52
N ILE A 82 1.78 -9.06 23.34
CA ILE A 82 0.50 -9.68 23.00
C ILE A 82 -0.55 -9.39 24.09
N SER A 83 -0.17 -9.45 25.36
CA SER A 83 -1.10 -9.21 26.48
C SER A 83 -1.73 -7.82 26.50
N ILE A 84 -1.06 -6.82 25.92
CA ILE A 84 -1.59 -5.45 25.74
C ILE A 84 -2.87 -5.47 24.89
N PHE A 85 -3.02 -6.47 24.02
CA PHE A 85 -4.13 -6.63 23.09
C PHE A 85 -5.12 -7.73 23.49
N ASP A 86 -5.11 -8.20 24.76
CA ASP A 86 -5.93 -9.33 25.23
C ASP A 86 -7.44 -9.19 24.92
N HIS A 87 -7.96 -7.96 24.91
CA HIS A 87 -9.34 -7.68 24.55
C HIS A 87 -9.71 -8.10 23.11
N LEU A 88 -8.73 -8.23 22.22
CA LEU A 88 -8.89 -8.74 20.84
C LEU A 88 -8.60 -10.24 20.72
N LYS A 89 -8.12 -10.88 21.80
CA LYS A 89 -7.71 -12.29 21.86
C LYS A 89 -6.75 -12.72 20.73
N PRO A 90 -5.68 -11.95 20.43
CA PRO A 90 -4.72 -12.35 19.43
C PRO A 90 -3.88 -13.52 19.94
N THR A 91 -3.50 -14.40 19.04
CA THR A 91 -2.72 -15.59 19.37
C THR A 91 -1.25 -15.43 18.97
N SER A 92 -0.96 -14.57 18.00
CA SER A 92 0.39 -14.14 17.63
C SER A 92 0.33 -12.78 16.93
N GLY A 93 1.49 -12.24 16.57
CA GLY A 93 1.56 -11.01 15.79
C GLY A 93 3.00 -10.55 15.60
N PHE A 94 3.18 -9.53 14.78
CA PHE A 94 4.47 -8.89 14.57
C PHE A 94 4.32 -7.38 14.60
N VAL A 95 5.45 -6.70 14.86
CA VAL A 95 5.56 -5.24 14.75
C VAL A 95 6.57 -4.89 13.66
N MET A 96 6.30 -3.79 12.97
CA MET A 96 7.21 -3.17 12.01
C MET A 96 7.16 -1.65 12.11
N SER A 97 8.21 -0.97 11.64
CA SER A 97 8.18 0.46 11.35
C SER A 97 7.88 0.67 9.87
N THR A 98 6.75 1.31 9.58
CA THR A 98 6.31 1.59 8.21
C THR A 98 6.09 3.08 7.98
N ILE A 99 5.83 3.46 6.73
CA ILE A 99 5.48 4.82 6.34
C ILE A 99 3.99 4.85 5.97
N THR A 100 3.26 5.81 6.55
CA THR A 100 1.91 6.15 6.13
C THR A 100 1.94 7.40 5.27
N VAL A 101 1.01 7.46 4.32
CA VAL A 101 0.85 8.57 3.39
C VAL A 101 -0.59 9.04 3.46
N GLU A 102 -0.80 10.26 3.93
CA GLU A 102 -2.11 10.92 3.85
C GLU A 102 -2.37 11.32 2.40
N VAL A 103 -3.09 10.45 1.68
CA VAL A 103 -3.30 10.54 0.23
C VAL A 103 -3.81 11.93 -0.20
N LYS A 104 -4.69 12.57 0.58
CA LYS A 104 -5.21 13.90 0.24
C LYS A 104 -4.12 14.97 0.19
N LYS A 105 -3.21 14.99 1.16
CA LYS A 105 -2.08 15.93 1.18
C LYS A 105 -1.05 15.57 0.10
N TYR A 106 -0.76 14.29 -0.03
CA TYR A 106 0.22 13.82 -1.01
C TYR A 106 -0.21 14.14 -2.45
N LEU A 107 -1.49 13.94 -2.80
CA LEU A 107 -2.02 14.30 -4.12
C LEU A 107 -1.94 15.80 -4.40
N LEU A 108 -2.21 16.65 -3.39
CA LEU A 108 -2.06 18.10 -3.54
C LEU A 108 -0.60 18.51 -3.77
N GLU A 109 0.33 17.87 -3.06
CA GLU A 109 1.76 18.13 -3.23
C GLU A 109 2.25 17.66 -4.62
N LEU A 110 1.82 16.49 -5.08
CA LEU A 110 2.11 16.01 -6.44
C LEU A 110 1.53 16.94 -7.50
N GLN A 111 0.29 17.40 -7.33
CA GLN A 111 -0.33 18.35 -8.25
C GLN A 111 0.46 19.68 -8.30
N ARG A 112 0.89 20.19 -7.14
CA ARG A 112 1.74 21.38 -7.05
C ARG A 112 3.06 21.16 -7.78
N PHE A 113 3.73 20.04 -7.53
CA PHE A 113 4.97 19.68 -8.20
C PHE A 113 4.78 19.62 -9.72
N LEU A 114 3.77 18.91 -10.22
CA LEU A 114 3.55 18.74 -11.66
C LEU A 114 3.21 20.05 -12.37
N THR A 115 2.40 20.91 -11.75
CA THR A 115 1.96 22.18 -12.37
C THR A 115 2.98 23.31 -12.22
N GLN A 116 3.98 23.17 -11.34
CA GLN A 116 5.05 24.14 -11.17
C GLN A 116 5.76 24.43 -12.50
N ASN A 117 6.01 25.72 -12.77
CA ASN A 117 6.63 26.22 -13.99
C ASN A 117 5.89 25.80 -15.27
N ASN A 118 4.57 25.59 -15.19
CA ASN A 118 3.71 25.21 -16.30
C ASN A 118 4.14 23.92 -17.02
N ARG A 119 4.83 23.00 -16.32
CA ARG A 119 5.33 21.73 -16.89
C ARG A 119 4.20 20.78 -17.28
N VAL A 120 3.11 20.76 -16.51
CA VAL A 120 1.94 19.93 -16.76
C VAL A 120 0.67 20.78 -16.70
N LYS A 121 -0.20 20.62 -17.69
CA LYS A 121 -1.54 21.20 -17.71
C LYS A 121 -2.58 20.15 -17.30
N ILE A 122 -3.39 20.46 -16.30
CA ILE A 122 -4.48 19.60 -15.84
C ILE A 122 -5.76 19.99 -16.57
N ILE A 123 -6.41 19.01 -17.21
CA ILE A 123 -7.64 19.20 -17.97
C ILE A 123 -8.72 18.30 -17.38
N LYS A 124 -9.82 18.91 -16.93
CA LYS A 124 -11.00 18.16 -16.47
C LYS A 124 -11.79 17.70 -17.70
N LYS A 125 -11.59 16.45 -18.11
CA LYS A 125 -12.30 15.82 -19.24
C LYS A 125 -12.66 14.38 -18.91
N LYS A 126 -13.85 13.93 -19.31
CA LYS A 126 -14.22 12.50 -19.33
C LYS A 126 -13.80 11.91 -20.69
N ILE A 127 -13.04 10.83 -20.67
CA ILE A 127 -12.61 10.09 -21.86
C ILE A 127 -13.49 8.85 -21.98
N HIS A 128 -14.14 8.68 -23.13
CA HIS A 128 -14.98 7.53 -23.44
C HIS A 128 -14.25 6.50 -24.31
N SER A 129 -13.28 6.95 -25.12
CA SER A 129 -12.37 6.08 -25.88
C SER A 129 -10.98 6.72 -25.99
N LEU A 130 -9.93 5.89 -26.08
CA LEU A 130 -8.57 6.37 -26.35
C LEU A 130 -8.44 7.01 -27.74
N ASP A 131 -9.31 6.67 -28.69
CA ASP A 131 -9.33 7.26 -30.03
C ASP A 131 -9.56 8.77 -30.03
N GLU A 132 -10.21 9.30 -28.98
CA GLU A 132 -10.39 10.74 -28.81
C GLU A 132 -9.07 11.50 -28.67
N LEU A 133 -8.00 10.80 -28.28
CA LEU A 133 -6.70 11.39 -27.99
C LEU A 133 -5.69 11.22 -29.13
N LYS A 134 -6.00 10.40 -30.14
CA LYS A 134 -5.07 10.00 -31.21
C LYS A 134 -4.44 11.16 -31.98
N ASN A 135 -5.16 12.27 -32.13
CA ASN A 135 -4.70 13.45 -32.86
C ASN A 135 -4.02 14.49 -31.95
N THR A 136 -3.97 14.24 -30.64
CA THR A 136 -3.52 15.22 -29.63
C THR A 136 -2.40 14.71 -28.75
N ALA A 137 -2.07 13.43 -28.83
CA ALA A 137 -1.05 12.80 -28.01
C ALA A 137 -0.29 11.75 -28.82
N ASP A 138 1.04 11.79 -28.75
CA ASP A 138 1.91 10.76 -29.32
C ASP A 138 1.95 9.51 -28.44
N VAL A 139 1.81 9.70 -27.12
CA VAL A 139 1.86 8.64 -26.11
C VAL A 139 0.72 8.82 -25.11
N ILE A 140 0.05 7.72 -24.80
CA ILE A 140 -1.02 7.67 -23.80
C ILE A 140 -0.59 6.75 -22.67
N ILE A 141 -0.59 7.27 -21.44
CA ILE A 141 -0.38 6.47 -20.22
C ILE A 141 -1.75 6.28 -19.56
N ASN A 142 -2.29 5.07 -19.60
CA ASN A 142 -3.59 4.76 -18.99
C ASN A 142 -3.45 4.51 -17.48
N CYS A 143 -3.87 5.49 -16.67
CA CYS A 143 -3.95 5.38 -15.20
C CYS A 143 -5.41 5.45 -14.69
N SER A 144 -6.39 4.94 -15.45
CA SER A 144 -7.84 5.04 -15.13
C SER A 144 -8.32 4.05 -14.05
N GLY A 145 -7.42 3.23 -13.50
CA GLY A 145 -7.68 2.37 -12.35
C GLY A 145 -8.83 1.39 -12.61
N ILE A 146 -9.82 1.37 -11.72
CA ILE A 146 -10.97 0.44 -11.84
C ILE A 146 -11.77 0.64 -13.14
N THR A 147 -11.73 1.84 -13.72
CA THR A 147 -12.47 2.16 -14.94
C THR A 147 -11.77 1.70 -16.22
N SER A 148 -10.56 1.15 -16.13
CA SER A 148 -9.86 0.49 -17.25
C SER A 148 -10.70 -0.63 -17.88
N LYS A 149 -11.52 -1.33 -17.09
CA LYS A 149 -12.48 -2.32 -17.59
C LYS A 149 -13.37 -1.74 -18.69
N TYR A 150 -13.87 -0.52 -18.50
CA TYR A 150 -14.78 0.12 -19.46
C TYR A 150 -14.02 0.87 -20.58
N LEU A 151 -12.83 1.40 -20.29
CA LEU A 151 -12.07 2.20 -21.25
C LEU A 151 -11.32 1.34 -22.28
N VAL A 152 -10.78 0.20 -21.85
CA VAL A 152 -9.92 -0.67 -22.69
C VAL A 152 -10.31 -2.16 -22.63
N GLY A 153 -11.42 -2.52 -22.00
CA GLY A 153 -11.89 -3.91 -21.95
C GLY A 153 -11.08 -4.82 -21.03
N ASP A 154 -10.40 -4.28 -20.01
CA ASP A 154 -9.60 -5.08 -19.08
C ASP A 154 -10.50 -5.85 -18.09
N GLU A 155 -10.79 -7.10 -18.42
CA GLU A 155 -11.61 -8.01 -17.62
C GLU A 155 -10.90 -8.58 -16.37
N THR A 156 -9.59 -8.32 -16.22
CA THR A 156 -8.84 -8.76 -15.03
C THR A 156 -9.06 -7.83 -13.84
N VAL A 157 -9.47 -6.59 -14.09
CA VAL A 157 -9.75 -5.57 -13.07
C VAL A 157 -11.09 -5.86 -12.38
N ARG A 158 -11.05 -5.97 -11.04
CA ARG A 158 -12.23 -6.26 -10.21
C ARG A 158 -12.34 -5.29 -9.02
N PRO A 159 -13.54 -4.80 -8.66
CA PRO A 159 -13.74 -4.04 -7.43
C PRO A 159 -13.49 -4.91 -6.19
N ALA A 160 -12.62 -4.45 -5.31
CA ALA A 160 -12.56 -4.90 -3.91
C ALA A 160 -13.07 -3.76 -3.03
N ARG A 161 -14.23 -3.95 -2.39
CA ARG A 161 -14.89 -2.89 -1.61
C ARG A 161 -14.25 -2.75 -0.23
N GLY A 162 -13.73 -1.56 0.08
CA GLY A 162 -13.43 -1.12 1.46
C GLY A 162 -14.54 -0.18 1.96
N GLN A 163 -14.81 -0.18 3.27
CA GLN A 163 -15.76 0.71 3.94
C GLN A 163 -15.12 1.39 5.14
#